data_AF-M1AH58-F1
#
_entry.id   AF-M1AH58-F1
#
_cell.length_a   1.000
_cell.length_b   1.000
_cell.length_c   1.000
_cell.angle_alpha   90.00
_cell.angle_beta   90.00
_cell.angle_gamma   90.00
#
_symmetry.space_group_name_H-M   'P 1'
#
loop_
_entity.id
_entity.type
_entity.pdbx_description
1 polymer ?
#
loop_
_entity_poly.entity_id
_entity_poly.type
_entity_poly.pdbx_seq_one_letter_code
_entity_poly.pdbx_strand_id
1 'polypeptide(L)'
;LESLQVTPSANQQAGRSGRTGPGKCFRLYTAHNYTNDLADNTVLEIQRTNLANVVLSLKSHGIVELLNFDEIISIAAMLSVGNSIFYHPKDKQVHADNARLNFHTGNVGDHIALLKVYNSWKETNFSTQWCYDNYIS
;
A
#
# COMPACT_ATOMS: atom_id res chain seq x y z
N LEU A 1 -2.59 -12.74 -15.20
CA LEU A 1 -3.47 -13.61 -14.39
C LEU A 1 -2.71 -13.93 -13.11
N GLU A 2 -2.68 -12.98 -12.20
CA GLU A 2 -2.07 -13.18 -10.89
C GLU A 2 -3.00 -14.12 -10.12
N SER A 3 -2.54 -15.35 -9.86
CA SER A 3 -3.34 -16.33 -9.15
C SER A 3 -3.52 -15.85 -7.70
N LEU A 4 -4.77 -15.81 -7.25
CA LEU A 4 -5.11 -15.49 -5.88
C LEU A 4 -4.55 -16.61 -4.97
N GLN A 5 -3.31 -16.45 -4.50
CA GLN A 5 -2.66 -17.42 -3.64
C GLN A 5 -3.43 -17.50 -2.32
N VAL A 6 -3.93 -18.69 -1.97
CA VAL A 6 -4.62 -18.92 -0.70
C VAL A 6 -3.59 -18.78 0.41
N THR A 7 -3.76 -17.77 1.26
CA THR A 7 -2.80 -17.47 2.32
C THR A 7 -2.96 -18.41 3.53
N PRO A 8 -1.88 -18.70 4.30
CA PRO A 8 -1.90 -19.48 5.54
C PRO A 8 -2.81 -18.96 6.68
N SER A 9 -3.64 -17.95 6.43
CA SER A 9 -4.48 -17.30 7.45
C SER A 9 -5.68 -18.14 7.89
N ALA A 10 -5.87 -19.35 7.35
CA ALA A 10 -7.04 -20.19 7.60
C ALA A 10 -7.28 -20.50 9.09
N ASN A 11 -6.22 -20.71 9.88
CA ASN A 11 -6.33 -20.93 11.32
C ASN A 11 -6.68 -19.66 12.09
N GLN A 12 -6.17 -18.50 11.66
CA GLN A 12 -6.55 -17.21 12.24
C GLN A 12 -8.04 -16.90 11.99
N GLN A 13 -8.57 -17.25 10.82
CA GLN A 13 -9.99 -17.10 10.50
C GLN A 13 -10.87 -18.04 11.32
N ALA A 14 -10.45 -19.31 11.50
CA ALA A 14 -11.17 -20.26 12.35
C ALA A 14 -11.22 -19.80 13.82
N GLY A 15 -10.11 -19.24 14.33
CA GLY A 15 -10.03 -18.72 15.71
C GLY A 15 -10.98 -17.55 16.00
N ARG A 16 -11.41 -16.79 14.99
CA ARG A 16 -12.35 -15.66 15.17
C ARG A 16 -13.76 -16.12 15.58
N SER A 17 -14.17 -17.33 15.20
CA SER A 17 -15.49 -17.88 15.54
C SER A 17 -15.61 -18.30 17.01
N GLY A 18 -14.49 -18.59 17.67
CA GLY A 18 -14.44 -19.09 19.05
C GLY A 18 -14.30 -18.03 20.15
N ARG A 19 -14.45 -16.74 19.84
CA ARG A 19 -14.12 -15.64 20.78
C ARG A 19 -15.01 -15.56 22.02
N THR A 20 -16.23 -16.07 21.96
CA THR A 20 -17.23 -15.90 23.03
C THR A 20 -17.90 -17.22 23.45
N GLY A 21 -17.56 -18.33 22.77
CA GLY A 21 -18.16 -19.66 22.98
C GLY A 21 -17.75 -20.63 21.86
N PRO A 22 -18.25 -21.89 21.88
CA PRO A 22 -17.95 -22.87 20.84
C PRO A 22 -18.50 -22.40 19.48
N GLY A 23 -17.60 -22.03 18.58
CA GLY A 23 -17.89 -21.55 17.23
C GLY A 23 -17.70 -22.63 16.16
N LYS A 24 -18.29 -22.41 14.97
CA LYS A 24 -18.12 -23.27 13.79
C LYS A 24 -17.54 -22.46 12.65
N CYS A 25 -16.53 -23.00 11.96
CA CYS A 25 -15.93 -22.42 10.78
C CYS A 25 -16.05 -23.39 9.61
N PHE A 26 -16.68 -22.94 8.52
CA PHE A 26 -16.82 -23.73 7.30
C PHE A 26 -15.70 -23.37 6.32
N ARG A 27 -14.96 -24.37 5.86
CA ARG A 27 -13.89 -24.23 4.88
C ARG A 27 -14.41 -24.74 3.54
N LEU A 28 -14.33 -23.92 2.49
CA LEU A 28 -14.86 -24.23 1.15
C LEU A 28 -13.87 -25.02 0.28
N TYR A 29 -12.92 -25.72 0.89
CA TYR A 29 -11.88 -26.52 0.23
C TYR A 29 -11.74 -27.88 0.93
N THR A 30 -11.20 -28.87 0.23
CA THR A 30 -11.08 -30.23 0.79
C THR A 30 -9.95 -30.30 1.84
N ALA A 31 -10.01 -31.31 2.71
CA ALA A 31 -8.94 -31.57 3.69
C ALA A 31 -7.59 -31.84 3.02
N HIS A 32 -7.59 -32.38 1.79
CA HIS A 32 -6.38 -32.61 1.01
C HIS A 32 -5.73 -31.29 0.57
N ASN A 33 -6.53 -30.36 0.03
CA ASN A 33 -6.03 -29.05 -0.36
C ASN A 33 -5.53 -28.24 0.84
N TYR A 34 -6.14 -28.43 2.02
CA TYR A 34 -5.71 -27.77 3.25
C TYR A 34 -4.27 -28.12 3.66
N THR A 35 -3.92 -29.41 3.59
CA THR A 35 -2.61 -29.90 4.05
C THR A 35 -1.53 -29.78 2.98
N ASN A 36 -1.89 -29.90 1.71
CA ASN A 36 -0.91 -29.99 0.61
C ASN A 36 -0.73 -28.69 -0.17
N ASP A 37 -1.76 -27.83 -0.25
CA ASP A 37 -1.73 -26.65 -1.13
C ASP A 37 -1.64 -25.31 -0.38
N LEU A 38 -1.94 -25.29 0.93
CA LEU A 38 -1.71 -24.10 1.75
C LEU A 38 -0.28 -24.13 2.27
N ALA A 39 0.51 -23.13 1.90
CA ALA A 39 1.81 -22.90 2.51
C ALA A 39 1.64 -22.63 4.02
N ASP A 40 2.51 -23.19 4.86
CA ASP A 40 2.46 -23.01 6.32
C ASP A 40 2.76 -21.56 6.77
N ASN A 41 3.49 -20.81 5.96
CA ASN A 41 3.94 -19.45 6.29
C ASN A 41 3.61 -18.47 5.18
N THR A 42 3.15 -17.27 5.55
CA THR A 42 2.98 -16.18 4.60
C THR A 42 4.37 -15.77 4.15
N VAL A 43 4.64 -15.78 2.84
CA VAL A 43 5.88 -15.21 2.28
C VAL A 43 6.07 -13.81 2.87
N LEU A 44 7.26 -13.51 3.39
CA LEU A 44 7.53 -12.20 3.99
C LEU A 44 7.24 -11.11 2.96
N GLU A 45 6.47 -10.08 3.33
CA GLU A 45 6.07 -9.01 2.41
C GLU A 45 7.27 -8.28 1.80
N ILE A 46 8.40 -8.23 2.52
CA ILE A 46 9.69 -7.71 2.05
C ILE A 46 10.19 -8.42 0.78
N GLN A 47 9.84 -9.69 0.56
CA GLN A 47 10.19 -10.43 -0.66
C GLN A 47 9.14 -10.31 -1.77
N ARG A 48 7.99 -9.68 -1.48
CA ARG A 48 6.91 -9.44 -2.46
C ARG A 48 6.91 -8.03 -3.03
N THR A 49 7.58 -7.08 -2.38
CA THR A 49 7.76 -5.72 -2.90
C THR A 49 8.86 -5.69 -3.95
N ASN A 50 8.45 -5.80 -5.22
CA ASN A 50 9.34 -5.59 -6.35
C ASN A 50 9.71 -4.09 -6.46
N LEU A 51 10.86 -3.72 -5.90
CA LEU A 51 11.41 -2.37 -6.00
C LEU A 51 11.91 -2.02 -7.42
N ALA A 52 11.97 -2.97 -8.35
CA ALA A 52 12.49 -2.74 -9.70
C ALA A 52 11.65 -1.73 -10.48
N ASN A 53 10.33 -1.71 -10.28
CA ASN A 53 9.45 -0.72 -10.94
C ASN A 53 9.74 0.70 -10.44
N VAL A 54 9.95 0.86 -9.13
CA VAL A 54 10.32 2.16 -8.51
C VAL A 54 11.67 2.62 -9.04
N VAL A 55 12.69 1.75 -9.00
CA VAL A 55 14.04 2.08 -9.50
C VAL A 55 14.03 2.39 -11.00
N LEU A 56 13.26 1.64 -11.81
CA LEU A 56 13.18 1.85 -13.25
C LEU A 56 12.48 3.17 -13.60
N SER A 57 11.36 3.51 -12.95
CA SER A 57 10.68 4.80 -13.14
C SER A 57 11.53 5.98 -12.65
N LEU A 58 12.28 5.82 -11.56
CA LEU A 58 13.20 6.86 -11.11
C LEU A 58 14.38 7.05 -12.09
N LYS A 59 14.87 5.95 -12.67
CA LYS A 59 15.96 5.98 -13.66
C LYS A 59 15.51 6.62 -14.97
N SER A 60 14.27 6.40 -15.41
CA SER A 60 13.75 7.00 -16.65
C SER A 60 13.57 8.51 -16.56
N HIS A 61 13.35 9.05 -15.37
CA HIS A 61 13.26 10.50 -15.13
C HIS A 61 14.62 11.15 -14.88
N GLY A 62 15.73 10.41 -15.01
CA GLY A 62 17.08 10.94 -14.83
C GLY A 62 17.46 11.27 -13.39
N ILE A 63 16.68 10.81 -12.39
CA ILE A 63 16.85 11.21 -10.99
C ILE A 63 17.76 10.25 -10.19
N VAL A 64 18.10 9.08 -10.75
CA VAL A 64 18.84 8.03 -10.03
C VAL A 64 20.29 8.39 -9.71
N GLU A 65 20.90 9.37 -10.37
CA GLU A 65 22.23 9.85 -9.94
C GLU A 65 22.19 10.72 -8.68
N LEU A 66 21.01 11.21 -8.25
CA LEU A 66 20.88 12.22 -7.19
C LEU A 66 19.96 11.85 -6.02
N LEU A 67 19.14 10.80 -6.13
CA LEU A 67 18.24 10.41 -5.03
C LEU A 67 18.99 9.63 -3.95
N ASN A 68 18.90 10.12 -2.72
CA ASN A 68 19.46 9.43 -1.56
C ASN A 68 18.60 8.20 -1.21
N PHE A 69 19.22 7.21 -0.57
CA PHE A 69 18.55 5.98 -0.15
C PHE A 69 17.28 6.24 0.69
N ASP A 70 17.26 7.35 1.43
CA ASP A 70 16.13 7.82 2.23
C ASP A 70 14.85 8.09 1.42
N GLU A 71 14.97 8.61 0.20
CA GLU A 71 13.82 8.91 -0.66
C GLU A 71 13.23 7.64 -1.25
N ILE A 72 14.10 6.67 -1.59
CA ILE A 72 13.68 5.33 -2.06
C ILE A 72 12.96 4.59 -0.93
N ILE A 73 13.50 4.62 0.29
CA ILE A 73 12.86 4.02 1.47
C ILE A 73 11.50 4.69 1.74
N SER A 74 11.42 6.02 1.63
CA SER A 74 10.16 6.75 1.85
C SER A 74 9.09 6.36 0.83
N ILE A 75 9.44 6.26 -0.46
CA ILE A 75 8.50 5.79 -1.50
C ILE A 75 8.09 4.34 -1.24
N ALA A 76 9.03 3.46 -0.87
CA ALA A 76 8.75 2.07 -0.56
C ALA A 76 7.82 1.92 0.66
N ALA A 77 8.01 2.74 1.68
CA ALA A 77 7.14 2.80 2.85
C ALA A 77 5.71 3.23 2.45
N MET A 78 5.58 4.30 1.65
CA MET A 78 4.27 4.78 1.16
C MET A 78 3.55 3.74 0.29
N LEU A 79 4.28 3.02 -0.57
CA LEU A 79 3.70 1.92 -1.35
C LEU A 79 3.26 0.72 -0.48
N SER A 80 3.94 0.50 0.65
CA SER A 80 3.59 -0.58 1.59
C SER A 80 2.30 -0.28 2.37
N VAL A 81 1.94 0.99 2.57
CA VAL A 81 0.67 1.41 3.17
C VAL A 81 -0.51 1.22 2.19
N GLY A 82 -0.23 1.09 0.90
CA GLY A 82 -1.20 0.81 -0.16
C GLY A 82 -1.60 2.03 -0.99
N ASN A 83 -2.20 1.79 -2.16
CA ASN A 83 -2.56 2.84 -3.15
C ASN A 83 -3.67 3.81 -2.71
N SER A 84 -4.18 3.70 -1.47
CA SER A 84 -5.33 4.47 -0.97
C SER A 84 -4.95 5.70 -0.14
N ILE A 85 -3.74 6.24 -0.31
CA ILE A 85 -3.31 7.45 0.40
C ILE A 85 -4.19 8.65 0.02
N PHE A 86 -4.63 8.73 -1.23
CA PHE A 86 -5.55 9.77 -1.68
C PHE A 86 -7.00 9.37 -1.37
N TYR A 87 -7.62 10.11 -0.47
CA TYR A 87 -9.01 9.99 -0.10
C TYR A 87 -9.90 10.77 -1.08
N HIS A 88 -10.99 10.16 -1.57
CA HIS A 88 -11.84 10.76 -2.59
C HIS A 88 -13.32 10.78 -2.17
N PRO A 89 -13.75 11.77 -1.37
CA PRO A 89 -15.13 11.88 -0.89
C PRO A 89 -16.08 12.24 -2.03
N LYS A 90 -17.22 11.53 -2.11
CA LYS A 90 -18.23 11.70 -3.18
C LYS A 90 -18.78 13.13 -3.29
N ASP A 91 -18.85 13.85 -2.18
CA ASP A 91 -19.41 15.21 -2.13
C ASP A 91 -18.38 16.31 -2.48
N LYS A 92 -17.08 15.99 -2.46
CA LYS A 92 -15.99 16.96 -2.68
C LYS A 92 -14.95 16.49 -3.69
N GLN A 93 -15.37 15.66 -4.65
CA GLN A 93 -14.50 15.06 -5.67
C GLN A 93 -13.62 16.10 -6.37
N VAL A 94 -14.22 17.21 -6.84
CA VAL A 94 -13.49 18.29 -7.52
C VAL A 94 -12.37 18.89 -6.66
N HIS A 95 -12.58 19.01 -5.34
CA HIS A 95 -11.55 19.56 -4.45
C HIS A 95 -10.44 18.55 -4.20
N ALA A 96 -10.78 17.27 -4.04
CA ALA A 96 -9.81 16.19 -3.89
C ALA A 96 -8.97 15.98 -5.18
N ASP A 97 -9.59 16.10 -6.36
CA ASP A 97 -8.90 16.04 -7.65
C ASP A 97 -7.93 17.22 -7.82
N ASN A 98 -8.36 18.44 -7.49
CA ASN A 98 -7.48 19.60 -7.53
C ASN A 98 -6.29 19.47 -6.58
N ALA A 99 -6.50 18.98 -5.35
CA ALA A 99 -5.42 18.69 -4.42
C ALA A 99 -4.45 17.64 -5.00
N ARG A 100 -4.98 16.58 -5.63
CA ARG A 100 -4.16 15.55 -6.29
C ARG A 100 -3.35 16.12 -7.44
N LEU A 101 -3.94 16.98 -8.27
CA LEU A 101 -3.25 17.59 -9.42
C LEU A 101 -2.05 18.44 -9.00
N ASN A 102 -2.13 19.12 -7.85
CA ASN A 102 -0.99 19.89 -7.32
C ASN A 102 0.27 19.03 -7.13
N PHE A 103 0.11 17.80 -6.63
CA PHE A 103 1.21 16.86 -6.47
C PHE A 103 1.73 16.28 -7.80
N HIS A 104 0.90 16.25 -8.84
CA HIS A 104 1.27 15.76 -10.19
C HIS A 104 1.86 16.86 -11.10
N THR A 105 2.13 18.06 -10.56
CA THR A 105 2.73 19.16 -11.32
C THR A 105 4.04 18.72 -11.99
N GLY A 106 4.11 18.86 -13.31
CA GLY A 106 5.27 18.47 -14.13
C GLY A 106 5.13 17.14 -14.89
N ASN A 107 3.93 16.57 -15.01
CA ASN A 107 3.67 15.26 -15.63
C ASN A 107 4.52 14.14 -15.01
N VAL A 108 4.70 14.22 -13.70
CA VAL A 108 5.50 13.29 -12.92
C VAL A 108 4.68 12.02 -12.60
N GLY A 109 5.33 10.85 -12.60
CA GLY A 109 4.65 9.59 -12.27
C GLY A 109 4.19 9.52 -10.80
N ASP A 110 3.25 8.61 -10.51
CA ASP A 110 2.64 8.45 -9.18
C ASP A 110 3.67 8.33 -8.05
N HIS A 111 4.81 7.66 -8.29
CA HIS A 111 5.89 7.51 -7.30
C HIS A 111 6.49 8.85 -6.86
N ILE A 112 6.63 9.80 -7.80
CA ILE A 112 7.16 11.14 -7.49
C ILE A 112 6.08 11.97 -6.77
N ALA A 113 4.81 11.80 -7.13
CA ALA A 113 3.71 12.43 -6.40
C ALA A 113 3.68 11.98 -4.92
N LEU A 114 3.91 10.69 -4.65
CA LEU A 114 4.04 10.16 -3.28
C LEU A 114 5.21 10.79 -2.52
N LEU A 115 6.37 10.95 -3.16
CA LEU A 115 7.51 11.61 -2.55
C LEU A 115 7.21 13.07 -2.20
N LYS A 116 6.56 13.80 -3.12
CA LYS A 116 6.14 15.19 -2.88
C LYS A 116 5.16 15.28 -1.71
N VAL A 117 4.18 14.39 -1.63
CA VAL A 117 3.23 14.33 -0.51
C VAL A 117 3.98 14.14 0.82
N TYR A 118 4.90 13.17 0.89
CA TYR A 118 5.67 12.91 2.10
C TYR A 118 6.53 14.11 2.51
N ASN A 119 7.21 14.75 1.56
CA ASN A 119 8.04 15.92 1.82
C ASN A 119 7.22 17.11 2.30
N SER A 120 6.09 17.41 1.64
CA SER A 120 5.17 18.48 2.09
C SER A 120 4.60 18.19 3.48
N TRP A 121 4.25 16.94 3.76
CA TRP A 121 3.78 16.56 5.10
C TRP A 121 4.87 16.73 6.16
N LYS A 122 6.11 16.36 5.85
CA LYS A 122 7.28 16.54 6.73
C LYS A 122 7.56 18.02 7.01
N GLU A 123 7.46 18.88 6.01
CA GLU A 123 7.62 20.34 6.15
C GLU A 123 6.56 20.95 7.08
N THR A 124 5.36 20.35 7.14
CA THR A 124 4.29 20.76 8.05
C THR A 124 4.41 20.17 9.47
N ASN A 125 5.57 19.62 9.82
CA ASN A 125 5.81 18.93 11.10
C ASN A 125 4.83 17.77 11.35
N PHE A 126 4.54 16.98 10.32
CA PHE A 126 3.66 15.80 10.44
C PHE A 126 2.23 16.15 10.90
N SER A 127 1.72 17.31 10.46
CA SER A 127 0.40 17.79 10.85
C SER A 127 -0.71 16.87 10.34
N THR A 128 -1.59 16.43 11.25
CA THR A 128 -2.81 15.69 10.90
C THR A 128 -3.84 16.57 10.22
N GLN A 129 -3.89 17.86 10.58
CA GLN A 129 -4.78 18.84 9.94
C GLN A 129 -4.44 19.00 8.45
N TRP A 130 -3.15 19.02 8.10
CA TRP A 130 -2.72 19.11 6.71
C TRP A 130 -3.18 17.89 5.89
N CYS A 131 -3.16 16.69 6.47
CA CYS A 131 -3.67 15.49 5.81
C CYS A 131 -5.17 15.62 5.49
N TYR A 132 -5.98 16.12 6.44
CA TYR A 132 -7.40 16.37 6.20
C TYR A 132 -7.65 17.39 5.09
N ASP A 133 -6.90 18.48 5.09
CA ASP A 133 -7.07 19.57 4.11
C ASP A 133 -6.65 19.15 2.69
N ASN A 134 -5.69 18.22 2.58
CA ASN A 134 -5.17 17.70 1.31
C ASN A 134 -5.78 16.35 0.89
N TYR A 135 -6.80 15.88 1.61
CA TYR A 135 -7.48 14.60 1.34
C TYR A 135 -6.51 13.41 1.34
N ILE A 136 -5.62 13.38 2.33
CA ILE A 136 -4.64 12.32 2.56
C ILE A 136 -5.06 11.52 3.80
N SER A 137 -5.01 10.19 3.69
CA SER A 137 -5.37 9.26 4.77
C SER A 137 -4.19 8.86 5.65
#